data_AF-A0A920M188-F1
#
_entry.id   AF-A0A920M188-F1
#
_cell.length_a   1.000
_cell.length_b   1.000
_cell.length_c   1.000
_cell.angle_alpha   90.00
_cell.angle_beta   90.00
_cell.angle_gamma   90.00
#
_symmetry.space_group_name_H-M   'P 1'
#
loop_
_entity.id
_entity.type
_entity.pdbx_description
1 polymer ?
#
loop_
_entity_poly.entity_id
_entity_poly.type
_entity_poly.pdbx_seq_one_letter_code
_entity_poly.pdbx_strand_id
1 'polypeptide(L)'
;MNMVVQCCWILKKREFYKDLYEKINLNYNVFVAGDFKSGPEPYTRNSMSEEDKLAWSEFADPLWNKMKEMMEAGRDLQQGTIQEYGDTLWERSLNNPEPAKIALELGMVDMVLQRRTKTLDV
;
A
#
# COMPACT_ATOMS: atom_id res chain seq x y z
N MET A 1 17.70 -16.76 -3.00
CA MET A 1 16.84 -15.62 -3.39
C MET A 1 15.65 -15.67 -2.45
N ASN A 2 15.53 -14.70 -1.55
CA ASN A 2 14.50 -14.74 -0.51
C ASN A 2 13.17 -14.28 -1.13
N MET A 3 12.20 -15.17 -1.17
CA MET A 3 10.85 -14.87 -1.64
C MET A 3 10.11 -14.11 -0.54
N VAL A 4 9.53 -12.96 -0.89
CA VAL A 4 8.73 -12.14 0.01
C VAL A 4 7.37 -11.94 -0.64
N VAL A 5 6.30 -12.26 0.08
CA VAL A 5 4.94 -11.93 -0.35
C VAL A 5 4.63 -10.53 0.15
N GLN A 6 4.60 -9.56 -0.77
CA GLN A 6 4.38 -8.16 -0.42
C GLN A 6 2.91 -7.80 -0.62
N CYS A 7 2.12 -7.86 0.46
CA CYS A 7 0.73 -7.39 0.52
C CYS A 7 0.63 -5.94 1.01
N CYS A 8 1.47 -5.04 0.47
CA CYS A 8 1.42 -3.64 0.88
C CYS A 8 0.13 -3.00 0.36
N TRP A 9 -0.60 -2.37 1.28
CA TRP A 9 -1.87 -1.67 1.07
C TRP A 9 -1.81 -0.63 -0.06
N ILE A 10 -2.99 -0.21 -0.52
CA ILE A 10 -3.12 0.92 -1.43
C ILE A 10 -2.75 2.20 -0.66
N LEU A 11 -1.69 2.87 -1.11
CA LEU A 11 -1.26 4.15 -0.54
C LEU A 11 -1.31 5.25 -1.59
N LYS A 12 -1.84 6.41 -1.20
CA LYS A 12 -1.78 7.65 -1.97
C LYS A 12 -0.90 8.62 -1.20
N LYS A 13 0.22 9.02 -1.81
CA LYS A 13 1.07 10.07 -1.27
C LYS A 13 0.87 11.35 -2.08
N ARG A 14 0.66 12.47 -1.38
CA ARG A 14 0.67 13.82 -1.95
C ARG A 14 1.71 14.65 -1.22
N GLU A 15 2.47 15.41 -1.99
CA GLU A 15 3.47 16.36 -1.48
C GLU A 15 2.80 17.73 -1.32
N PHE A 16 3.13 18.44 -0.24
CA PHE A 16 2.61 19.79 0.03
C PHE A 16 3.77 20.78 0.07
N TYR A 17 3.61 21.90 -0.62
CA TYR A 17 4.71 22.83 -0.91
C TYR A 17 4.44 24.26 -0.42
N LYS A 18 3.34 24.50 0.30
CA LYS A 18 2.98 25.84 0.79
C LYS A 18 4.14 26.51 1.57
N ASP A 19 4.73 25.80 2.54
CA ASP A 19 5.86 26.32 3.32
C ASP A 19 7.11 26.64 2.49
N LEU A 20 7.32 25.92 1.38
CA LEU A 20 8.43 26.21 0.47
C LEU A 20 8.18 27.53 -0.26
N TYR A 21 6.96 27.75 -0.75
CA TYR A 21 6.59 28.96 -1.49
C TYR A 21 6.61 30.23 -0.61
N GLU A 22 6.18 30.12 0.65
CA GLU A 22 6.30 31.20 1.63
C GLU A 22 7.76 31.61 1.85
N LYS A 23 8.69 30.65 1.94
CA LYS A 23 10.12 30.92 2.16
C LYS A 23 10.82 31.59 0.98
N ILE A 24 10.38 31.33 -0.24
CA ILE A 24 10.93 31.96 -1.46
C ILE A 24 10.18 33.24 -1.87
N ASN A 25 9.25 33.73 -1.04
CA ASN A 25 8.39 34.88 -1.32
C ASN A 25 7.61 34.78 -2.65
N LEU A 26 7.17 33.58 -3.02
CA LEU A 26 6.36 33.37 -4.22
C LEU A 26 4.86 33.47 -3.87
N ASN A 27 4.18 34.46 -4.43
CA ASN A 27 2.74 34.65 -4.24
C ASN A 27 1.93 33.87 -5.29
N TYR A 28 1.16 32.88 -4.84
CA TYR A 28 0.22 32.11 -5.66
C TYR A 28 -1.22 32.55 -5.36
N ASN A 29 -1.95 32.97 -6.40
CA ASN A 29 -3.39 33.23 -6.29
C ASN A 29 -4.14 32.06 -6.93
N VAL A 30 -4.83 31.28 -6.11
CA VAL A 30 -5.60 30.11 -6.56
C VAL A 30 -7.09 30.42 -6.48
N PHE A 31 -7.79 30.30 -7.60
CA PHE A 31 -9.25 30.38 -7.64
C PHE A 31 -9.81 28.96 -7.78
N VAL A 32 -10.58 28.52 -6.78
CA VAL A 32 -11.21 27.19 -6.74
C VAL A 32 -12.72 27.37 -6.55
N ALA A 33 -13.49 26.55 -7.26
CA ALA A 33 -14.93 26.42 -7.04
C ALA A 33 -15.23 24.94 -6.79
N GLY A 34 -15.79 24.63 -5.61
CA GLY A 34 -16.17 23.29 -5.18
C GLY A 34 -15.24 22.68 -4.12
N ASP A 35 -15.85 22.09 -3.09
CA ASP A 35 -15.16 21.60 -1.88
C ASP A 35 -14.35 20.31 -2.11
N PHE A 36 -14.73 19.50 -3.12
CA PHE A 36 -14.03 18.25 -3.46
C PHE A 36 -12.89 18.42 -4.48
N LYS A 37 -12.61 19.65 -4.93
CA LYS A 37 -11.54 19.89 -5.91
C LYS A 37 -10.20 20.03 -5.20
N SER A 38 -9.58 18.89 -4.90
CA SER A 38 -8.33 18.81 -4.14
C SER A 38 -7.04 19.03 -4.95
N GLY A 39 -7.15 19.22 -6.27
CA GLY A 39 -6.01 19.48 -7.16
C GLY A 39 -5.07 20.64 -6.75
N PRO A 40 -5.56 21.77 -6.22
CA PRO A 40 -4.72 22.89 -5.81
C PRO A 40 -4.29 22.87 -4.33
N GLU A 41 -4.76 21.92 -3.53
CA GLU A 41 -4.41 21.82 -2.10
C GLU A 41 -2.91 21.75 -1.80
N PRO A 42 -2.06 21.11 -2.63
CA PRO A 42 -0.60 21.11 -2.44
C PRO A 42 0.03 22.50 -2.36
N TYR A 43 -0.59 23.50 -2.98
CA TYR A 43 -0.06 24.86 -3.09
C TYR A 43 -0.62 25.79 -2.00
N THR A 44 -1.77 25.45 -1.41
CA THR A 44 -2.49 26.30 -0.46
C THR A 44 -2.44 25.78 0.98
N ARG A 45 -2.16 24.48 1.17
CA ARG A 45 -2.13 23.79 2.47
C ARG A 45 -0.82 23.01 2.64
N ASN A 46 -0.54 22.63 3.88
CA ASN A 46 0.55 21.70 4.23
C ASN A 46 0.05 20.27 4.51
N SER A 47 -1.28 20.07 4.46
CA SER A 47 -1.92 18.80 4.76
C SER A 47 -3.21 18.65 3.96
N MET A 48 -3.58 17.39 3.75
CA MET A 48 -4.80 17.00 3.03
C MET A 48 -6.04 17.49 3.76
N SER A 49 -7.02 17.99 3.02
CA SER A 49 -8.33 18.37 3.55
C SER A 49 -9.10 17.14 4.07
N GLU A 50 -10.11 17.35 4.92
CA GLU A 50 -10.95 16.23 5.40
C GLU A 50 -11.83 15.70 4.27
N GLU A 51 -12.20 16.57 3.33
CA GLU A 51 -13.00 16.28 2.14
C GLU A 51 -12.22 15.38 1.16
N ASP A 52 -10.93 15.68 0.91
CA ASP A 52 -10.07 14.82 0.07
C ASP A 52 -9.71 13.49 0.75
N LYS A 53 -9.62 13.47 2.09
CA LYS A 53 -9.50 12.22 2.87
C LYS A 53 -10.73 11.36 2.69
N LEU A 54 -11.91 11.92 2.89
CA LEU A 54 -13.17 11.19 2.77
C LEU A 54 -13.35 10.64 1.35
N ALA A 55 -13.19 11.49 0.33
CA ALA A 55 -13.32 11.07 -1.06
C ALA A 55 -12.30 9.98 -1.44
N TRP A 56 -11.09 10.03 -0.89
CA TRP A 56 -10.10 8.99 -1.10
C TRP A 56 -10.45 7.68 -0.39
N SER A 57 -10.88 7.73 0.87
CA SER A 57 -11.30 6.54 1.63
C SER A 57 -12.50 5.84 0.97
N GLU A 58 -13.52 6.59 0.56
CA GLU A 58 -14.68 6.04 -0.15
C GLU A 58 -14.31 5.31 -1.45
N PHE A 59 -13.21 5.72 -2.09
CA PHE A 59 -12.69 5.05 -3.27
C PHE A 59 -11.77 3.86 -2.93
N ALA A 60 -10.84 4.04 -2.00
CA ALA A 60 -9.79 3.08 -1.70
C ALA A 60 -10.30 1.85 -0.92
N ASP A 61 -11.21 2.06 0.03
CA ASP A 61 -11.75 1.00 0.88
C ASP A 61 -12.49 -0.10 0.10
N PRO A 62 -13.46 0.19 -0.80
CA PRO A 62 -14.13 -0.84 -1.57
C PRO A 62 -13.18 -1.53 -2.56
N LEU A 63 -12.22 -0.80 -3.12
CA LEU A 63 -11.22 -1.36 -4.02
C LEU A 63 -10.32 -2.37 -3.30
N TRP A 64 -9.83 -2.01 -2.11
CA TRP A 64 -9.02 -2.91 -1.28
C TRP A 64 -9.80 -4.15 -0.85
N ASN A 65 -11.05 -3.98 -0.42
CA ASN A 65 -11.91 -5.11 -0.06
C ASN A 65 -12.11 -6.05 -1.25
N LYS A 66 -12.33 -5.52 -2.46
CA LYS A 66 -12.50 -6.36 -3.64
C LYS A 66 -11.23 -7.13 -4.01
N MET A 67 -10.07 -6.48 -3.88
CA MET A 67 -8.78 -7.13 -4.10
C MET A 67 -8.55 -8.28 -3.11
N LYS A 68 -8.83 -8.08 -1.83
CA LYS A 68 -8.73 -9.12 -0.80
C LYS A 68 -9.62 -10.32 -1.13
N GLU A 69 -10.89 -10.08 -1.44
CA GLU A 69 -11.83 -11.13 -1.82
C GLU A 69 -11.32 -11.97 -3.00
N MET A 70 -10.80 -11.31 -4.04
CA MET A 70 -10.28 -12.01 -5.23
C MET A 70 -9.04 -12.85 -4.91
N MET A 71 -8.13 -12.34 -4.08
CA MET A 71 -6.93 -13.05 -3.69
C MET A 71 -7.22 -14.23 -2.75
N GLU A 72 -8.16 -14.06 -1.82
CA GLU A 72 -8.60 -15.11 -0.88
C GLU A 72 -9.34 -16.22 -1.63
N ALA A 73 -10.30 -15.85 -2.50
CA ALA A 73 -11.02 -16.82 -3.33
C ALA A 73 -10.09 -17.57 -4.31
N GLY A 74 -9.06 -16.89 -4.85
CA GLY A 74 -8.09 -17.52 -5.76
C GLY A 74 -7.20 -18.57 -5.10
N ARG A 75 -7.10 -18.58 -3.78
CA ARG A 75 -6.26 -19.51 -2.99
C ARG A 75 -7.06 -20.37 -2.00
N ASP A 76 -8.39 -20.30 -2.05
CA ASP A 76 -9.29 -20.96 -1.09
C ASP A 76 -8.94 -20.64 0.38
N LEU A 77 -8.54 -19.38 0.63
CA LEU A 77 -8.20 -18.90 1.97
C LEU A 77 -9.45 -18.37 2.68
N GLN A 78 -9.43 -18.45 4.01
CA GLN A 78 -10.49 -17.87 4.82
C GLN A 78 -10.55 -16.35 4.63
N GLN A 79 -11.76 -15.79 4.63
CA GLN A 79 -11.94 -14.35 4.52
C GLN A 79 -11.22 -13.62 5.67
N GLY A 80 -10.42 -12.62 5.33
CA GLY A 80 -9.64 -11.84 6.29
C GLY A 80 -8.22 -12.36 6.55
N THR A 81 -7.82 -13.51 6.00
CA THR A 81 -6.45 -14.03 6.16
C THR A 81 -5.41 -13.06 5.60
N ILE A 82 -5.71 -12.35 4.49
CA ILE A 82 -4.77 -11.38 3.91
C ILE A 82 -4.63 -10.14 4.80
N GLN A 83 -5.72 -9.73 5.45
CA GLN A 83 -5.72 -8.62 6.38
C GLN A 83 -4.90 -8.96 7.63
N GLU A 84 -5.18 -10.12 8.23
CA GLU A 84 -4.45 -10.62 9.39
C GLU A 84 -2.95 -10.79 9.09
N TYR A 85 -2.59 -11.28 7.89
CA TYR A 85 -1.20 -11.37 7.47
C TYR A 85 -0.49 -10.02 7.51
N GLY A 86 -1.11 -8.98 6.94
CA GLY A 86 -0.54 -7.62 6.93
C GLY A 86 -0.38 -7.03 8.33
N ASP A 87 -1.38 -7.23 9.19
CA ASP A 87 -1.41 -6.65 10.53
C ASP A 87 -0.46 -7.37 11.50
N THR A 88 -0.28 -8.69 11.35
CA THR A 88 0.53 -9.53 12.24
C THR A 88 1.93 -9.87 11.70
N LEU A 89 2.29 -9.36 10.50
CA LEU A 89 3.55 -9.70 9.85
C LEU A 89 4.77 -9.45 10.75
N TRP A 90 4.77 -8.32 11.46
CA TRP A 90 5.85 -7.95 12.36
C TRP A 90 6.01 -8.96 13.51
N GLU A 91 4.91 -9.34 14.15
CA GLU A 91 4.90 -10.30 15.25
C GLU A 91 5.34 -11.69 14.79
N ARG A 92 4.84 -12.14 13.63
CA ARG A 92 5.21 -13.43 13.04
C ARG A 92 6.68 -13.48 12.62
N SER A 93 7.24 -12.34 12.19
CA SER A 93 8.65 -12.22 11.83
C SER A 93 9.61 -12.37 13.02
N LEU A 94 9.15 -12.22 14.27
CA LEU A 94 9.97 -12.46 15.46
C LEU A 94 10.21 -13.97 15.69
N ASN A 95 9.24 -14.80 15.35
CA ASN A 95 9.32 -16.26 15.50
C ASN A 95 10.04 -16.91 14.31
N ASN A 96 9.81 -16.40 13.10
CA ASN A 96 10.38 -16.92 11.86
C ASN A 96 10.98 -15.77 11.03
N PRO A 97 12.32 -15.62 10.97
CA PRO A 97 12.94 -14.52 10.22
C PRO A 97 12.83 -14.66 8.69
N GLU A 98 12.41 -15.83 8.18
CA GLU A 98 12.20 -16.01 6.74
C GLU A 98 10.72 -15.79 6.34
N PRO A 99 10.42 -14.72 5.58
CA PRO A 99 9.04 -14.39 5.19
C PRO A 99 8.42 -15.44 4.25
N ALA A 100 9.24 -16.18 3.52
CA ALA A 100 8.79 -17.29 2.67
C ALA A 100 8.14 -18.43 3.47
N LYS A 101 8.63 -18.69 4.70
CA LYS A 101 8.06 -19.73 5.57
C LYS A 101 6.73 -19.28 6.17
N ILE A 102 6.64 -18.02 6.58
CA ILE A 102 5.38 -17.42 7.07
C ILE A 102 4.30 -17.49 5.99
N ALA A 103 4.65 -17.18 4.74
CA ALA A 103 3.72 -17.25 3.61
C ALA A 103 3.29 -18.69 3.27
N LEU A 104 4.18 -19.67 3.45
CA LEU A 104 3.86 -21.09 3.27
C LEU A 104 2.90 -21.59 4.36
N GLU A 105 3.15 -21.24 5.62
CA GLU A 105 2.28 -21.60 6.76
C GLU A 105 0.86 -21.05 6.60
N LEU A 106 0.73 -19.87 6.00
CA LEU A 106 -0.54 -19.21 5.74
C LEU A 106 -1.23 -19.67 4.43
N GLY A 107 -0.63 -20.60 3.69
CA GLY A 107 -1.19 -21.07 2.40
C GLY A 107 -1.16 -20.03 1.29
N MET A 108 -0.36 -18.96 1.44
CA MET A 108 -0.23 -17.91 0.41
C MET A 108 0.65 -18.36 -0.76
N VAL A 109 1.51 -19.37 -0.53
CA VAL A 109 2.41 -19.95 -1.53
C VAL A 109 2.39 -21.47 -1.40
N ASP A 110 2.35 -22.17 -2.52
CA ASP A 110 2.29 -23.64 -2.54
C ASP A 110 3.63 -24.29 -2.15
N MET A 111 4.75 -23.77 -2.65
CA MET A 111 6.09 -24.30 -2.40
C MET A 111 7.15 -23.21 -2.43
N VAL A 112 8.13 -23.31 -1.53
CA VAL A 112 9.32 -22.46 -1.53
C VAL A 112 10.45 -23.21 -2.25
N LEU A 113 10.83 -22.74 -3.43
CA LEU A 113 11.89 -23.35 -4.24
C LEU A 113 13.08 -22.41 -4.39
N GLN A 114 14.29 -22.97 -4.36
CA GLN A 114 15.48 -22.25 -4.78
C GLN A 114 15.61 -22.32 -6.30
N ARG A 115 15.71 -21.16 -6.94
CA ARG A 115 15.99 -21.10 -8.39
C ARG A 115 17.37 -21.71 -8.65
N ARG A 116 17.42 -22.89 -9.28
CA ARG A 116 18.67 -23.42 -9.85
C ARG A 116 19.03 -22.61 -11.10
N THR A 117 19.95 -21.66 -10.97
CA THR A 117 20.66 -21.12 -12.12
C THR A 117 21.50 -22.23 -12.70
N LYS A 118 21.23 -22.65 -13.95
CA LYS A 118 22.18 -23.46 -14.70
C LYS A 118 23.48 -22.65 -14.80
N THR A 119 24.52 -23.05 -14.09
CA THR A 119 25.88 -22.75 -14.54
C THR A 119 26.04 -23.44 -15.88
N LEU A 120 26.33 -22.67 -16.93
CA LEU A 120 26.85 -23.22 -18.16
C LEU A 120 28.28 -23.63 -17.83
N ASP A 121 28.47 -24.90 -17.53
CA ASP A 121 29.78 -25.49 -17.38
C ASP A 121 30.38 -25.56 -18.80
N VAL A 122 31.33 -24.67 -19.07
CA VAL A 122 32.24 -24.69 -20.24
C VAL A 122 33.58 -25.19 -19.76
#